data_AF-A0A7Z9E140-F1
#
_entry.id   AF-A0A7Z9E140-F1
#
_cell.length_a   1.000
_cell.length_b   1.000
_cell.length_c   1.000
_cell.angle_alpha   90.00
_cell.angle_beta   90.00
_cell.angle_gamma   90.00
#
_symmetry.space_group_name_H-M   'P 1'
#
loop_
_entity.id
_entity.type
_entity.pdbx_description
1 polymer ?
#
loop_
_entity_poly.entity_id
_entity_poly.type
_entity_poly.pdbx_seq_one_letter_code
_entity_poly.pdbx_strand_id
1 'polypeptide(L)'
;MYFTWLDSNSWLLEIGGKQILIDPWLVGALTFGNQTWLFKGERRNSRPIPEKIDLILLSQGLEDHAHPETLKQLNKNIPVVGSPSAAKLVQELGYTQVSRWS
;
A
#
# COMPACT_ATOMS: atom_id res chain seq x y z
N MET A 1 0.77 -16.24 -14.37
CA MET A 1 1.25 -15.33 -13.31
C MET A 1 1.65 -14.04 -14.00
N TYR A 2 1.19 -12.89 -13.51
CA TYR A 2 1.50 -11.58 -14.09
C TYR A 2 1.99 -10.62 -13.01
N PHE A 3 2.95 -9.75 -13.37
CA PHE A 3 3.44 -8.67 -12.54
C PHE A 3 3.25 -7.35 -13.30
N THR A 4 2.45 -6.46 -12.72
CA THR A 4 2.28 -5.11 -13.22
C THR A 4 2.98 -4.14 -12.30
N TRP A 5 3.96 -3.42 -12.83
CA TRP A 5 4.62 -2.32 -12.12
C TRP A 5 3.70 -1.10 -12.10
N LEU A 6 3.46 -0.55 -10.91
CA LEU A 6 2.57 0.59 -10.68
C LEU A 6 3.36 1.83 -10.21
N ASP A 7 4.63 1.93 -10.60
CA ASP A 7 5.64 2.91 -10.17
C ASP A 7 6.23 2.70 -8.77
N SER A 8 7.46 3.20 -8.56
CA SER A 8 8.18 3.12 -7.27
C SER A 8 8.17 1.68 -6.71
N ASN A 9 7.79 1.52 -5.44
CA ASN A 9 7.67 0.23 -4.76
C ASN A 9 6.35 -0.50 -5.07
N SER A 10 5.44 0.10 -5.83
CA SER A 10 4.09 -0.44 -6.03
C SER A 10 4.01 -1.47 -7.14
N TRP A 11 3.43 -2.63 -6.82
CA TRP A 11 3.19 -3.72 -7.78
C TRP A 11 1.81 -4.32 -7.61
N LEU A 12 1.24 -4.81 -8.71
CA LEU A 12 0.11 -5.73 -8.71
C LEU A 12 0.59 -7.10 -9.18
N LEU A 13 0.45 -8.10 -8.32
CA LEU A 13 0.76 -9.50 -8.61
C LEU A 13 -0.53 -10.28 -8.83
N GLU A 14 -0.64 -10.93 -9.97
CA GLU A 14 -1.74 -11.85 -10.30
C GLU A 14 -1.24 -13.29 -10.31
N ILE A 15 -1.69 -14.09 -9.35
CA ILE A 15 -1.29 -15.48 -9.17
C ILE A 15 -2.43 -16.31 -8.59
N GLY A 16 -2.65 -17.52 -9.13
CA GLY A 16 -3.69 -18.43 -8.63
C GLY A 16 -5.11 -17.85 -8.63
N GLY A 17 -5.42 -16.93 -9.56
CA GLY A 17 -6.72 -16.24 -9.61
C GLY A 17 -6.91 -15.15 -8.54
N LYS A 18 -5.85 -14.82 -7.79
CA LYS A 18 -5.80 -13.76 -6.78
C LYS A 18 -5.02 -12.55 -7.26
N GLN A 19 -5.44 -11.37 -6.81
CA GLN A 19 -4.73 -10.11 -7.03
C GLN A 19 -4.16 -9.59 -5.70
N ILE A 20 -2.83 -9.47 -5.65
CA ILE A 20 -2.07 -9.00 -4.49
C ILE A 20 -1.51 -7.63 -4.80
N LEU A 21 -1.92 -6.62 -4.03
CA LEU A 21 -1.40 -5.26 -4.14
C LEU A 21 -0.22 -5.10 -3.17
N ILE A 22 0.96 -4.77 -3.70
CA ILE A 22 2.21 -4.70 -2.95
C ILE A 22 2.64 -3.23 -2.83
N ASP A 23 2.95 -2.78 -1.61
CA ASP A 23 3.51 -1.47 -1.27
C ASP A 23 2.88 -0.28 -2.04
N PRO A 24 1.57 -0.01 -1.87
CA PRO A 24 0.83 0.85 -2.79
C PRO A 24 0.95 2.35 -2.52
N TRP A 25 1.52 3.09 -3.46
CA TRP A 25 1.44 4.54 -3.60
C TRP A 25 0.70 4.89 -4.90
N LEU A 26 -0.63 4.97 -4.82
CA LEU A 26 -1.50 5.12 -6.00
C LEU A 26 -2.06 6.54 -6.16
N VAL A 27 -2.27 7.23 -5.04
CA VAL A 27 -2.91 8.54 -4.93
C VAL A 27 -2.09 9.43 -4.01
N GLY A 28 -2.29 10.75 -4.11
CA GLY A 28 -1.66 11.73 -3.23
C GLY A 28 -0.15 11.86 -3.43
N ALA A 29 0.43 12.88 -2.79
CA ALA A 29 1.87 13.09 -2.76
C ALA A 29 2.51 12.20 -1.68
N LEU A 30 3.69 11.66 -1.98
CA LEU A 30 4.53 10.98 -1.00
C LEU A 30 5.24 12.02 -0.14
N THR A 31 4.99 11.98 1.16
CA THR A 31 5.66 12.79 2.17
C THR A 31 5.98 11.91 3.37
N PHE A 32 7.01 12.27 4.13
CA PHE A 32 7.36 11.57 5.38
C PHE A 32 6.93 12.43 6.56
N GLY A 33 6.17 11.85 7.50
CA GLY A 33 5.69 12.54 8.70
C GLY A 33 4.85 13.80 8.40
N ASN A 34 4.19 13.86 7.24
CA ASN A 34 3.48 15.04 6.74
C ASN A 34 4.35 16.31 6.60
N GLN A 35 5.68 16.15 6.48
CA GLN A 35 6.64 17.25 6.36
C GLN A 35 6.97 17.52 4.88
N THR A 36 6.08 18.25 4.21
CA THR A 36 6.23 18.56 2.77
C THR A 36 7.48 19.39 2.43
N TRP A 37 8.04 20.12 3.41
CA TRP A 37 9.25 20.93 3.23
C TRP A 37 10.53 20.09 3.18
N LEU A 38 10.50 18.88 3.74
CA LEU A 38 11.64 17.98 3.79
C LEU A 38 11.71 17.13 2.52
N PHE A 39 10.59 16.50 2.16
CA PHE A 39 10.48 15.68 0.97
C PHE A 39 9.04 15.67 0.46
N LYS A 40 8.91 15.80 -0.87
CA LYS A 40 7.63 15.66 -1.55
C LYS A 40 7.84 14.98 -2.89
N GLY A 41 7.38 13.73 -2.99
CA GLY A 41 7.27 13.01 -4.24
C GLY A 41 5.87 13.21 -4.83
N GLU A 42 5.78 13.54 -6.11
CA GLU A 42 4.51 13.60 -6.82
C GLU A 42 4.55 12.72 -8.06
N ARG A 43 3.41 12.08 -8.34
CA ARG A 43 3.25 11.29 -9.56
C ARG A 43 2.78 12.20 -10.68
N ARG A 44 3.39 12.07 -11.85
CA ARG A 44 2.98 12.83 -13.04
C ARG A 44 1.59 12.44 -13.54
N ASN A 45 1.21 11.17 -13.34
CA ASN A 45 -0.07 10.62 -13.74
C ASN A 45 -0.72 9.94 -12.54
N SER A 46 -2.01 10.22 -12.28
CA SER A 46 -2.80 9.44 -11.34
C SER A 46 -3.00 8.03 -11.87
N ARG A 47 -2.89 7.02 -11.00
CA ARG A 47 -3.30 5.66 -11.36
C ARG A 47 -4.60 5.32 -10.63
N PRO A 48 -5.59 4.73 -11.31
CA PRO A 48 -6.78 4.24 -10.63
C PRO A 48 -6.37 3.12 -9.66
N ILE A 49 -7.08 3.05 -8.54
CA ILE A 49 -6.97 1.93 -7.62
C ILE A 49 -7.61 0.71 -8.31
N PRO A 50 -6.94 -0.45 -8.37
CA PRO A 50 -7.54 -1.67 -8.92
C PRO A 50 -8.84 -2.03 -8.19
N GLU A 51 -9.88 -2.41 -8.94
CA GLU A 51 -11.20 -2.71 -8.36
C GLU A 51 -11.19 -3.97 -7.49
N LYS A 52 -10.39 -4.97 -7.88
CA LYS A 52 -10.27 -6.25 -7.18
C LYS A 52 -8.91 -6.34 -6.51
N ILE A 53 -8.90 -6.43 -5.18
CA ILE A 53 -7.70 -6.69 -4.38
C ILE A 53 -8.07 -7.76 -3.37
N ASP A 54 -7.44 -8.92 -3.48
CA ASP A 54 -7.67 -10.04 -2.55
C ASP A 54 -6.77 -9.94 -1.31
N LEU A 55 -5.62 -9.26 -1.42
CA LEU A 55 -4.62 -9.13 -0.37
C LEU A 55 -3.79 -7.87 -0.57
N ILE A 56 -3.43 -7.20 0.53
CA ILE A 56 -2.39 -6.16 0.53
C ILE A 56 -1.14 -6.73 1.20
N LEU A 57 0.01 -6.60 0.54
CA LEU A 57 1.32 -6.97 1.06
C LEU A 57 2.15 -5.71 1.32
N LEU A 58 2.57 -5.49 2.57
CA LEU A 58 3.35 -4.32 2.97
C LEU A 58 4.72 -4.73 3.51
N SER A 59 5.78 -4.49 2.74
CA SER A 59 7.14 -4.83 3.14
C SER A 59 7.60 -4.02 4.35
N GLN A 60 7.23 -2.74 4.44
CA GLN A 60 7.66 -1.80 5.48
C GLN A 60 6.53 -0.83 5.87
N GLY A 61 6.58 -0.31 7.10
CA GLY A 61 5.66 0.73 7.57
C GLY A 61 6.02 2.17 7.19
N LEU A 62 7.08 2.38 6.38
CA LEU A 62 7.45 3.69 5.87
C LEU A 62 6.50 4.14 4.76
N GLU A 63 6.26 5.45 4.62
CA GLU A 63 5.24 6.01 3.74
C GLU A 63 5.46 5.75 2.24
N ASP A 64 6.69 5.45 1.81
CA ASP A 64 7.03 5.06 0.44
C ASP A 64 6.73 3.59 0.13
N HIS A 65 6.35 2.81 1.14
CA HIS A 65 5.85 1.43 1.02
C HIS A 65 4.39 1.33 1.48
N ALA A 66 4.09 1.80 2.68
CA ALA A 66 2.76 1.80 3.28
C ALA A 66 2.14 3.20 3.24
N HIS A 67 1.91 3.71 2.03
CA HIS A 67 1.45 5.08 1.83
C HIS A 67 0.07 5.35 2.47
N PRO A 68 -0.02 6.22 3.50
CA PRO A 68 -1.26 6.37 4.27
C PRO A 68 -2.46 6.85 3.43
N GLU A 69 -2.26 7.77 2.48
CA GLU A 69 -3.37 8.29 1.67
C GLU A 69 -3.94 7.23 0.73
N THR A 70 -3.10 6.34 0.20
CA THR A 70 -3.59 5.17 -0.57
C THR A 70 -4.33 4.21 0.34
N LEU A 71 -3.72 3.84 1.47
CA LEU A 71 -4.28 2.87 2.41
C LEU A 71 -5.60 3.35 3.02
N LYS A 72 -5.81 4.66 3.20
CA LYS A 72 -7.07 5.24 3.66
C LYS A 72 -8.22 5.04 2.68
N GLN A 73 -7.96 5.05 1.36
CA GLN A 73 -9.00 4.87 0.33
C GLN A 73 -9.39 3.40 0.10
N LEU A 74 -8.51 2.45 0.43
CA LEU A 74 -8.76 1.01 0.26
C LEU A 74 -9.78 0.47 1.28
N ASN A 75 -10.49 -0.59 0.89
CA ASN A 75 -11.43 -1.30 1.76
C ASN A 75 -10.68 -1.94 2.95
N LYS A 76 -11.06 -1.57 4.18
CA LYS A 76 -10.43 -2.01 5.44
C LYS A 76 -10.65 -3.48 5.79
N ASN A 77 -11.56 -4.15 5.07
CA ASN A 77 -11.80 -5.57 5.20
C ASN A 77 -10.85 -6.42 4.33
N ILE A 78 -10.05 -5.82 3.45
CA ILE A 78 -9.03 -6.55 2.69
C ILE A 78 -7.96 -7.04 3.68
N PRO A 79 -7.60 -8.33 3.65
CA PRO A 79 -6.50 -8.84 4.46
C PRO A 79 -5.18 -8.11 4.16
N VAL A 80 -4.43 -7.80 5.21
CA VAL A 80 -3.09 -7.22 5.10
C VAL A 80 -2.08 -8.18 5.71
N VAL A 81 -1.01 -8.47 4.96
CA VAL A 81 0.16 -9.17 5.47
C VAL A 81 1.34 -8.21 5.38
N GLY A 82 2.08 -8.02 6.47
CA GLY A 82 3.17 -7.04 6.45
C GLY A 82 4.21 -7.21 7.55
N SER A 83 5.22 -6.34 7.52
CA SER A 83 6.18 -6.23 8.63
C SER A 83 5.51 -5.70 9.90
N PRO A 84 6.13 -5.84 11.09
CA PRO A 84 5.57 -5.32 12.33
C PRO A 84 5.22 -3.82 12.29
N SER A 85 6.05 -3.00 11.62
CA SER A 85 5.79 -1.56 11.46
C SER A 85 4.59 -1.29 10.54
N ALA A 86 4.49 -2.01 9.42
CA ALA A 86 3.34 -1.91 8.52
C ALA A 86 2.04 -2.35 9.21
N ALA A 87 2.08 -3.47 9.94
CA ALA A 87 0.92 -4.00 10.66
C ALA A 87 0.39 -2.99 11.69
N LYS A 88 1.29 -2.36 12.46
CA LYS A 88 0.93 -1.30 13.41
C LYS A 88 0.21 -0.14 12.70
N LEU A 89 0.78 0.36 11.60
CA LEU A 89 0.21 1.47 10.84
C LEU A 89 -1.20 1.13 10.32
N VAL A 90 -1.39 -0.04 9.68
CA VAL A 90 -2.72 -0.38 9.12
C VAL A 90 -3.76 -0.66 10.21
N GLN A 91 -3.35 -1.14 11.38
CA GLN A 91 -4.25 -1.27 12.53
C GLN A 91 -4.73 0.11 13.00
N GLU A 92 -3.85 1.11 13.07
CA GLU A 92 -4.21 2.50 13.38
C GLU A 92 -5.13 3.11 12.30
N LEU A 93 -5.01 2.67 11.05
CA LEU A 93 -5.91 3.05 9.95
C LEU A 93 -7.24 2.27 9.90
N GLY A 94 -7.47 1.35 10.84
CA GLY A 94 -8.75 0.63 11.00
C GLY A 94 -8.88 -0.68 10.21
N TYR A 95 -7.78 -1.25 9.70
CA TYR A 95 -7.83 -2.59 9.10
C TYR A 95 -8.07 -3.66 10.15
N THR A 96 -8.95 -4.62 9.84
CA THR A 96 -9.42 -5.63 10.81
C THR A 96 -8.76 -6.99 10.63
N GLN A 97 -8.25 -7.30 9.44
CA GLN A 97 -7.62 -8.57 9.10
C GLN A 97 -6.12 -8.36 8.83
N VAL A 98 -5.32 -8.31 9.90
CA VAL A 98 -3.89 -7.98 9.81
C VAL A 98 -3.05 -9.14 10.35
N SER A 99 -2.11 -9.63 9.53
CA SER A 99 -1.09 -10.61 9.90
C SER A 99 0.30 -10.02 9.72
N ARG A 100 1.22 -10.33 10.63
CA ARG A 100 2.60 -9.84 10.57
C ARG A 100 3.64 -10.95 10.60
N TRP A 101 4.75 -10.79 9.89
CA TRP A 101 5.92 -11.65 10.08
C TRP A 101 6.78 -11.18 11.27
N SER A 102 7.67 -12.07 11.71
CA SER A 102 8.64 -11.84 12.79
C SER A 102 9.79 -10.94 12.34
#